data_AF-S4PC57-F1
#
_entry.id   AF-S4PC57-F1
#
_cell.length_a   1.000
_cell.length_b   1.000
_cell.length_c   1.000
_cell.angle_alpha   90.00
_cell.angle_beta   90.00
_cell.angle_gamma   90.00
#
_symmetry.space_group_name_H-M   'P 1'
#
loop_
_entity.id
_entity.type
_entity.pdbx_description
1 polymer ?
#
loop_
_entity_poly.entity_id
_entity_poly.type
_entity_poly.pdbx_seq_one_letter_code
_entity_poly.pdbx_strand_id
1 'polypeptide(L)'
;MTEKGQFEMNICPEKGLAAQDYKCAECGTALTFKDTWNEPRLCDYTGMYFCATCHWNDLSVIPARIVHNWDWDKKYISRLAYQMLNLSWSRPYIDIESINSRLFNFIAELEWVHKMRKDLEWMRRYLCACSEGSSLLSPLSIQLGDVNKKYSMAHLQAINDGTLETQLTELTELCRAHITNCALCSGKGYLCEVCSNNEILYPFDNGAIMCEKCNSMYHRGCWLRKGQKCLKCLRLNERKMITVETP
;
A
#
# COMPACT_ATOMS: atom_id res chain seq x y z
N MET A 1 14.62 -14.25 -0.70
CA MET A 1 13.60 -14.32 -1.77
C MET A 1 13.31 -15.77 -2.01
N THR A 2 12.03 -16.13 -2.04
CA THR A 2 11.63 -17.39 -2.65
C THR A 2 12.09 -17.39 -4.11
N GLU A 3 12.18 -18.56 -4.75
CA GLU A 3 12.48 -18.69 -6.20
C GLU A 3 11.59 -17.79 -7.09
N LYS A 4 10.48 -17.26 -6.54
CA LYS A 4 9.49 -16.39 -7.17
C LYS A 4 9.74 -14.88 -7.00
N GLY A 5 10.84 -14.48 -6.39
CA GLY A 5 11.19 -13.06 -6.22
C GLY A 5 10.32 -12.28 -5.24
N GLN A 6 9.76 -12.97 -4.24
CA GLN A 6 8.92 -12.39 -3.19
C GLN A 6 9.58 -12.57 -1.81
N PHE A 7 9.16 -11.76 -0.83
CA PHE A 7 9.54 -11.97 0.56
C PHE A 7 8.82 -13.18 1.15
N GLU A 8 9.48 -13.88 2.09
CA GLU A 8 8.80 -14.76 3.03
C GLU A 8 7.89 -13.94 3.95
N MET A 9 6.62 -14.34 4.06
CA MET A 9 5.57 -13.60 4.79
C MET A 9 5.08 -14.34 6.03
N ASN A 10 5.58 -15.54 6.31
CA ASN A 10 5.41 -16.18 7.60
C ASN A 10 6.45 -15.66 8.59
N ILE A 11 6.02 -15.39 9.83
CA ILE A 11 6.95 -15.01 10.90
C ILE A 11 7.72 -16.26 11.32
N CYS A 12 9.05 -16.26 11.11
CA CYS A 12 9.96 -17.36 11.45
C CYS A 12 9.34 -18.75 11.19
N PRO A 13 9.24 -19.19 9.92
CA PRO A 13 8.62 -20.46 9.56
C PRO A 13 9.52 -21.64 9.92
N GLU A 14 9.76 -21.83 11.22
CA GLU A 14 10.68 -22.81 11.75
C GLU A 14 10.23 -24.23 11.43
N LYS A 15 11.13 -25.01 10.84
CA LYS A 15 10.90 -26.44 10.53
C LYS A 15 11.55 -27.38 11.54
N GLY A 16 12.50 -26.88 12.33
CA GLY A 16 13.29 -27.63 13.28
C GLY A 16 14.55 -28.27 12.66
N LEU A 17 15.58 -28.48 13.49
CA LEU A 17 16.89 -28.98 13.07
C LEU A 17 16.85 -30.42 12.48
N ALA A 18 15.90 -31.24 12.95
CA ALA A 18 15.71 -32.60 12.45
C ALA A 18 15.21 -32.61 10.99
N ALA A 19 14.39 -31.63 10.58
CA ALA A 19 13.88 -31.53 9.22
C ALA A 19 14.94 -31.11 8.19
N GLN A 20 16.12 -30.69 8.65
CA GLN A 20 17.29 -30.35 7.82
C GLN A 20 18.46 -31.33 8.02
N ASP A 21 18.17 -32.56 8.48
CA ASP A 21 19.15 -33.63 8.72
C ASP A 21 20.33 -33.19 9.60
N TYR A 22 20.10 -32.26 10.53
CA TYR A 22 21.14 -31.65 11.35
C TYR A 22 22.28 -31.04 10.52
N LYS A 23 21.99 -30.47 9.35
CA LYS A 23 22.97 -29.84 8.47
C LYS A 23 22.65 -28.38 8.23
N CYS A 24 23.67 -27.53 8.07
CA CYS A 24 23.50 -26.14 7.69
C CYS A 24 22.69 -26.02 6.39
N ALA A 25 21.67 -25.16 6.40
CA ALA A 25 20.77 -25.00 5.26
C ALA A 25 21.45 -24.42 4.00
N GLU A 26 22.64 -23.83 4.13
CA GLU A 26 23.39 -23.26 3.00
C GLU A 26 24.56 -24.16 2.56
N CYS A 27 25.49 -24.47 3.46
CA CYS A 27 26.72 -25.19 3.11
C CYS A 27 26.68 -26.71 3.37
N GLY A 28 25.62 -27.22 4.00
CA GLY A 28 25.47 -28.66 4.29
C GLY A 28 26.34 -29.21 5.43
N THR A 29 27.17 -28.38 6.08
CA THR A 29 27.99 -28.78 7.24
C THR A 29 27.11 -29.31 8.38
N ALA A 30 27.50 -30.44 8.98
CA ALA A 30 26.80 -31.00 10.13
C ALA A 30 26.83 -30.03 11.32
N LEU A 31 25.67 -29.79 11.91
CA LEU A 31 25.46 -28.92 13.06
C LEU A 31 25.39 -29.74 14.34
N THR A 32 26.00 -29.23 15.41
CA THR A 32 26.08 -29.93 16.69
C THR A 32 26.16 -28.94 17.84
N PHE A 33 25.51 -29.25 18.95
CA PHE A 33 25.59 -28.46 20.19
C PHE A 33 26.85 -28.76 21.02
N LYS A 34 27.68 -29.71 20.59
CA LYS A 34 28.90 -30.11 21.31
C LYS A 34 30.12 -29.25 20.95
N ASP A 35 30.06 -28.50 19.86
CA ASP A 35 31.15 -27.70 19.34
C ASP A 35 30.64 -26.29 19.02
N THR A 36 31.27 -25.28 19.65
CA THR A 36 30.87 -23.87 19.53
C THR A 36 30.94 -23.37 18.08
N TRP A 37 31.79 -23.95 17.24
CA TRP A 37 31.93 -23.54 15.83
C TRP A 37 30.77 -24.01 14.94
N ASN A 38 30.15 -25.14 15.32
CA ASN A 38 29.06 -25.77 14.58
C ASN A 38 27.73 -25.68 15.34
N GLU A 39 27.66 -24.81 16.35
CA GLU A 39 26.44 -24.55 17.09
C GLU A 39 25.37 -23.97 16.15
N PRO A 40 24.19 -24.62 16.04
CA PRO A 40 23.12 -24.16 15.15
C PRO A 40 22.64 -22.75 15.50
N ARG A 41 22.60 -21.86 14.51
CA ARG A 41 21.99 -20.52 14.62
C ARG A 41 20.71 -20.45 13.79
N LEU A 42 19.61 -20.08 14.43
CA LEU A 42 18.31 -19.94 13.76
C LEU A 42 18.23 -18.58 13.06
N CYS A 43 17.94 -18.60 11.76
CA CYS A 43 17.63 -17.39 11.00
C CYS A 43 16.14 -17.05 11.13
N ASP A 44 15.81 -15.91 11.75
CA ASP A 44 14.41 -15.52 11.98
C ASP A 44 13.61 -15.27 10.68
N TYR A 45 14.31 -14.89 9.59
CA TYR A 45 13.67 -14.67 8.29
C TYR A 45 13.25 -15.97 7.59
N THR A 46 14.14 -16.98 7.60
CA THR A 46 13.92 -18.21 6.82
C THR A 46 13.40 -19.37 7.66
N GLY A 47 13.49 -19.31 9.00
CA GLY A 47 13.14 -20.41 9.90
C GLY A 47 14.08 -21.61 9.83
N MET A 48 15.26 -21.46 9.19
CA MET A 48 16.23 -22.55 9.00
C MET A 48 17.45 -22.32 9.90
N TYR A 49 18.16 -23.41 10.25
CA TYR A 49 19.39 -23.33 11.03
C TYR A 49 20.64 -23.34 10.15
N PHE A 50 21.65 -22.58 10.58
CA PHE A 50 22.91 -22.35 9.88
C PHE A 50 24.10 -22.51 10.84
N CYS A 51 25.28 -22.79 10.29
CA CYS A 51 26.54 -22.76 11.05
C CYS A 51 27.04 -21.32 11.24
N ALA A 52 28.06 -21.14 12.09
CA ALA A 52 28.62 -19.83 12.40
C ALA A 52 29.23 -19.10 11.18
N THR A 53 29.65 -19.83 10.12
CA THR A 53 30.19 -19.23 8.90
C THR A 53 29.12 -18.72 7.94
N CYS A 54 27.92 -19.31 7.94
CA CYS A 54 26.78 -18.89 7.12
C CYS A 54 25.86 -17.89 7.84
N HIS A 55 25.94 -17.81 9.17
CA HIS A 55 25.11 -16.95 9.98
C HIS A 55 25.94 -16.14 10.98
N TRP A 56 26.26 -14.90 10.62
CA TRP A 56 27.16 -14.03 11.38
C TRP A 56 26.47 -13.28 12.52
N ASN A 57 25.22 -13.64 12.83
CA ASN A 57 24.35 -12.87 13.74
C ASN A 57 24.12 -11.44 13.24
N ASP A 58 24.02 -11.29 11.91
CA ASP A 58 23.54 -10.04 11.32
C ASP A 58 22.12 -9.76 11.83
N LEU A 59 21.87 -8.50 12.17
CA LEU A 59 20.58 -8.02 12.67
C LEU A 59 19.83 -7.28 11.55
N SER A 60 18.59 -7.70 11.30
CA SER A 60 17.72 -7.00 10.36
C SER A 60 16.26 -7.04 10.78
N VAL A 61 15.49 -6.09 10.25
CA VAL A 61 14.04 -6.05 10.42
C VAL A 61 13.39 -7.05 9.46
N ILE A 62 12.33 -7.72 9.89
CA ILE A 62 11.72 -8.83 9.16
C ILE A 62 10.41 -8.37 8.51
N PRO A 63 10.26 -8.44 7.17
CA PRO A 63 9.04 -7.99 6.48
C PRO A 63 7.75 -8.60 7.03
N ALA A 64 7.73 -9.92 7.28
CA ALA A 64 6.58 -10.61 7.84
C ALA A 64 6.14 -10.03 9.20
N ARG A 65 7.09 -9.67 10.08
CA ARG A 65 6.80 -9.11 11.40
C ARG A 65 6.20 -7.71 11.31
N ILE A 66 6.68 -6.89 10.38
CA ILE A 66 6.11 -5.56 10.13
C ILE A 66 4.67 -5.68 9.58
N VAL A 67 4.45 -6.53 8.58
CA VAL A 67 3.14 -6.62 7.92
C VAL A 67 2.08 -7.24 8.84
N HIS A 68 2.46 -8.16 9.72
CA HIS A 68 1.50 -8.79 10.65
C HIS A 68 1.33 -7.98 11.94
N ASN A 69 2.39 -7.40 12.48
CA ASN A 69 2.41 -6.86 13.83
C ASN A 69 2.97 -5.42 13.95
N TRP A 70 3.37 -4.78 12.84
CA TRP A 70 4.11 -3.52 12.84
C TRP A 70 5.37 -3.54 13.72
N ASP A 71 6.00 -4.72 13.83
CA ASP A 71 7.16 -4.97 14.68
C ASP A 71 8.46 -4.64 13.94
N TRP A 72 9.16 -3.61 14.42
CA TRP A 72 10.42 -3.10 13.87
C TRP A 72 11.66 -3.65 14.59
N ASP A 73 11.50 -4.54 15.57
CA ASP A 73 12.63 -5.13 16.27
C ASP A 73 13.51 -5.93 15.32
N LYS A 74 14.82 -5.67 15.39
CA LYS A 74 15.79 -6.42 14.61
C LYS A 74 15.94 -7.84 15.16
N LYS A 75 15.95 -8.82 14.27
CA LYS A 75 16.17 -10.23 14.59
C LYS A 75 17.43 -10.73 13.91
N TYR A 76 18.00 -11.78 14.48
CA TYR A 76 19.18 -12.44 13.95
C TYR A 76 18.84 -13.23 12.69
N ILE A 77 19.61 -13.04 11.64
CA ILE A 77 19.40 -13.70 10.35
C ILE A 77 20.70 -14.20 9.72
N SER A 78 20.54 -15.18 8.81
CA SER A 78 21.62 -15.70 7.99
C SER A 78 22.21 -14.62 7.08
N ARG A 79 23.47 -14.79 6.68
CA ARG A 79 24.19 -13.82 5.84
C ARG A 79 23.49 -13.62 4.50
N LEU A 80 23.04 -14.72 3.88
CA LEU A 80 22.30 -14.70 2.63
C LEU A 80 20.98 -13.92 2.78
N ALA A 81 20.19 -14.19 3.82
CA ALA A 81 18.96 -13.45 4.08
C ALA A 81 19.21 -11.96 4.26
N TYR A 82 20.26 -11.58 4.99
CA TYR A 82 20.63 -10.17 5.20
C TYR A 82 20.92 -9.46 3.89
N GLN A 83 21.77 -10.05 3.03
CA GLN A 83 22.08 -9.50 1.72
C GLN A 83 20.83 -9.37 0.84
N MET A 84 19.96 -10.38 0.84
CA MET A 84 18.73 -10.37 0.06
C MET A 84 17.76 -9.28 0.49
N LEU A 85 17.56 -9.12 1.81
CA LEU A 85 16.68 -8.08 2.36
C LEU A 85 17.20 -6.68 1.99
N ASN A 86 18.51 -6.45 2.06
CA ASN A 86 19.12 -5.18 1.67
C ASN A 86 18.95 -4.88 0.17
N LEU A 87 19.19 -5.85 -0.70
CA LEU A 87 19.01 -5.68 -2.15
C LEU A 87 17.55 -5.42 -2.55
N SER A 88 16.61 -5.88 -1.74
CA SER A 88 15.18 -5.76 -1.99
C SER A 88 14.53 -4.59 -1.23
N TRP A 89 15.27 -3.86 -0.41
CA TRP A 89 14.74 -2.88 0.55
C TRP A 89 13.84 -1.82 -0.10
N SER A 90 14.30 -1.28 -1.23
CA SER A 90 13.61 -0.22 -1.99
C SER A 90 12.58 -0.75 -2.98
N ARG A 91 12.45 -2.08 -3.14
CA ARG A 91 11.58 -2.67 -4.16
C ARG A 91 10.16 -2.88 -3.64
N PRO A 92 9.10 -2.43 -4.34
CA PRO A 92 7.73 -2.47 -3.85
C PRO A 92 7.11 -3.86 -4.05
N TYR A 93 7.43 -4.80 -3.15
CA TYR A 93 6.94 -6.18 -3.21
C TYR A 93 5.74 -6.48 -2.31
N ILE A 94 5.39 -5.59 -1.39
CA ILE A 94 4.46 -5.88 -0.28
C ILE A 94 3.08 -5.28 -0.58
N ASP A 95 2.08 -6.11 -0.83
CA ASP A 95 0.68 -5.66 -0.90
C ASP A 95 0.00 -5.91 0.45
N ILE A 96 0.02 -4.91 1.34
CA ILE A 96 -0.51 -5.02 2.71
C ILE A 96 -2.02 -5.29 2.70
N GLU A 97 -2.78 -4.67 1.78
CA GLU A 97 -4.23 -4.85 1.68
C GLU A 97 -4.58 -6.32 1.42
N SER A 98 -3.78 -7.00 0.58
CA SER A 98 -3.94 -8.43 0.31
C SER A 98 -3.47 -9.35 1.44
N ILE A 99 -2.45 -8.95 2.22
CA ILE A 99 -1.83 -9.80 3.25
C ILE A 99 -2.53 -9.62 4.61
N ASN A 100 -2.71 -8.38 5.05
CA ASN A 100 -3.28 -8.02 6.35
C ASN A 100 -4.00 -6.67 6.29
N SER A 101 -5.21 -6.64 5.72
CA SER A 101 -6.04 -5.44 5.64
C SER A 101 -6.44 -4.86 7.00
N ARG A 102 -6.39 -5.63 8.08
CA ARG A 102 -6.73 -5.15 9.42
C ARG A 102 -5.65 -4.22 9.98
N LEU A 103 -4.42 -4.30 9.47
CA LEU A 103 -3.31 -3.47 9.94
C LEU A 103 -3.61 -1.97 9.84
N PHE A 104 -4.31 -1.56 8.79
CA PHE A 104 -4.75 -0.17 8.60
C PHE A 104 -5.65 0.34 9.73
N ASN A 105 -6.35 -0.54 10.46
CA ASN A 105 -7.18 -0.11 11.58
C ASN A 105 -6.39 0.14 12.87
N PHE A 106 -5.15 -0.36 12.94
CA PHE A 106 -4.32 -0.28 14.14
C PHE A 106 -3.20 0.76 14.03
N ILE A 107 -2.77 1.06 12.80
CA ILE A 107 -1.66 1.99 12.53
C ILE A 107 -2.21 3.19 11.75
N ALA A 108 -2.38 4.32 12.44
CA ALA A 108 -3.02 5.52 11.89
C ALA A 108 -2.20 6.14 10.74
N GLU A 109 -0.88 6.17 10.87
CA GLU A 109 0.06 6.72 9.87
C GLU A 109 -0.01 5.91 8.58
N LEU A 110 -0.13 4.59 8.70
CA LEU A 110 -0.29 3.69 7.56
C LEU A 110 -1.64 3.89 6.87
N GLU A 111 -2.74 3.99 7.63
CA GLU A 111 -4.08 4.28 7.11
C GLU A 111 -4.07 5.60 6.33
N TRP A 112 -3.50 6.64 6.94
CA TRP A 112 -3.42 7.97 6.38
C TRP A 112 -2.66 7.96 5.06
N VAL A 113 -1.43 7.44 5.04
CA VAL A 113 -0.63 7.33 3.82
C VAL A 113 -1.32 6.49 2.74
N HIS A 114 -1.98 5.40 3.12
CA HIS A 114 -2.74 4.58 2.19
C HIS A 114 -3.90 5.35 1.54
N LYS A 115 -4.63 6.14 2.33
CA LYS A 115 -5.68 7.03 1.83
C LYS A 115 -5.10 8.12 0.92
N MET A 116 -4.02 8.79 1.31
CA MET A 116 -3.38 9.82 0.49
C MET A 116 -2.95 9.28 -0.88
N ARG A 117 -2.38 8.07 -0.93
CA ARG A 117 -2.02 7.41 -2.20
C ARG A 117 -3.25 7.18 -3.10
N LYS A 118 -4.41 6.83 -2.53
CA LYS A 118 -5.68 6.70 -3.27
C LYS A 118 -6.17 8.06 -3.78
N ASP A 119 -6.06 9.10 -2.97
CA ASP A 119 -6.46 10.46 -3.35
C ASP A 119 -5.56 11.02 -4.47
N LEU A 120 -4.24 10.83 -4.36
CA LEU A 120 -3.27 11.21 -5.36
C LEU A 120 -3.49 10.48 -6.70
N GLU A 121 -3.90 9.21 -6.68
CA GLU A 121 -4.27 8.49 -7.91
C GLU A 121 -5.52 9.09 -8.58
N TRP A 122 -6.49 9.59 -7.81
CA TRP A 122 -7.59 10.36 -8.37
C TRP A 122 -7.12 11.69 -8.95
N MET A 123 -6.28 12.42 -8.21
CA MET A 123 -5.71 13.70 -8.67
C MET A 123 -4.89 13.53 -9.95
N ARG A 124 -4.12 12.44 -10.08
CA ARG A 124 -3.35 12.10 -11.29
C ARG A 124 -4.22 12.11 -12.54
N ARG A 125 -5.48 11.67 -12.48
CA ARG A 125 -6.41 11.66 -13.63
C ARG A 125 -6.79 13.07 -14.10
N TYR A 126 -6.93 14.02 -13.16
CA TYR A 126 -7.15 15.42 -13.51
C TYR A 126 -5.91 16.01 -14.17
N LEU A 127 -4.74 15.78 -13.57
CA LEU A 127 -3.47 16.33 -14.00
C LEU A 127 -2.99 15.78 -15.34
N CYS A 128 -3.16 14.48 -15.61
CA CYS A 128 -2.83 13.87 -16.90
C CYS A 128 -3.65 14.45 -18.07
N ALA A 129 -4.86 14.95 -17.77
CA ALA A 129 -5.75 15.54 -18.76
C ALA A 129 -5.74 17.08 -18.71
N CYS A 130 -4.72 17.68 -18.09
CA CYS A 130 -4.51 19.13 -17.96
C CYS A 130 -3.16 19.49 -18.57
N SER A 131 -3.14 20.45 -19.52
CA SER A 131 -1.89 20.93 -20.12
C SER A 131 -0.97 21.60 -19.10
N GLU A 132 -1.55 22.33 -18.14
CA GLU A 132 -0.82 23.09 -17.11
C GLU A 132 -0.40 22.24 -15.91
N GLY A 133 -0.98 21.04 -15.73
CA GLY A 133 -0.73 20.14 -14.60
C GLY A 133 0.47 19.21 -14.78
N SER A 134 1.12 19.23 -15.94
CA SER A 134 2.16 18.28 -16.33
C SER A 134 3.37 18.29 -15.38
N SER A 135 3.71 19.42 -14.78
CA SER A 135 4.83 19.56 -13.83
C SER A 135 4.64 18.74 -12.56
N LEU A 136 3.39 18.50 -12.13
CA LEU A 136 3.06 17.73 -10.94
C LEU A 136 3.04 16.21 -11.18
N LEU A 137 3.01 15.77 -12.45
CA LEU A 137 2.97 14.35 -12.80
C LEU A 137 4.27 13.61 -12.46
N SER A 138 5.43 14.28 -12.58
CA SER A 138 6.72 13.68 -12.25
C SER A 138 6.83 13.35 -10.75
N PRO A 139 6.60 14.32 -9.82
CA PRO A 139 6.52 14.03 -8.39
C PRO A 139 5.52 12.92 -8.01
N LEU A 140 4.33 12.95 -8.62
CA LEU A 140 3.31 11.91 -8.45
C LEU A 140 3.82 10.52 -8.84
N SER A 141 4.48 10.41 -9.99
CA SER A 141 4.98 9.13 -10.52
C SER A 141 6.05 8.54 -9.62
N ILE A 142 6.92 9.38 -9.04
CA ILE A 142 7.95 8.94 -8.08
C ILE A 142 7.31 8.34 -6.83
N GLN A 143 6.28 8.98 -6.29
CA GLN A 143 5.66 8.58 -5.01
C GLN A 143 4.67 7.41 -5.14
N LEU A 144 3.89 7.39 -6.21
CA LEU A 144 2.91 6.36 -6.46
C LEU A 144 3.55 5.09 -7.06
N GLY A 145 4.59 5.27 -7.90
CA GLY A 145 5.20 4.20 -8.69
C GLY A 145 4.24 3.57 -9.70
N ASP A 146 4.70 2.53 -10.40
CA ASP A 146 3.87 1.81 -11.39
C ASP A 146 2.82 0.87 -10.76
N VAL A 147 2.97 0.55 -9.47
CA VAL A 147 2.13 -0.42 -8.77
C VAL A 147 1.51 0.22 -7.54
N ASN A 148 0.41 0.95 -7.75
CA ASN A 148 -0.29 1.78 -6.75
C ASN A 148 -0.61 1.11 -5.40
N LYS A 149 -0.61 -0.23 -5.32
CA LYS A 149 -0.97 -0.99 -4.11
C LYS A 149 0.22 -1.56 -3.32
N LYS A 150 1.43 -1.56 -3.88
CA LYS A 150 2.58 -2.22 -3.25
C LYS A 150 3.49 -1.24 -2.53
N TYR A 151 4.03 -1.70 -1.42
CA TYR A 151 4.98 -1.00 -0.56
C TYR A 151 6.34 -1.69 -0.60
N SER A 152 7.40 -0.90 -0.52
CA SER A 152 8.75 -1.38 -0.24
C SER A 152 9.02 -1.30 1.27
N MET A 153 10.06 -1.97 1.75
CA MET A 153 10.48 -1.81 3.15
C MET A 153 10.90 -0.36 3.45
N ALA A 154 11.52 0.32 2.48
CA ALA A 154 11.82 1.74 2.56
C ALA A 154 10.56 2.61 2.73
N HIS A 155 9.46 2.30 2.02
CA HIS A 155 8.19 3.01 2.22
C HIS A 155 7.66 2.79 3.63
N LEU A 156 7.61 1.55 4.11
CA LEU A 156 7.10 1.26 5.46
C LEU A 156 7.93 1.96 6.53
N GLN A 157 9.24 2.03 6.34
CA GLN A 157 10.11 2.73 7.27
C GLN A 157 9.83 4.23 7.22
N ALA A 158 9.70 4.81 6.03
CA ALA A 158 9.38 6.22 5.88
C ALA A 158 8.00 6.61 6.45
N ILE A 159 7.03 5.67 6.47
CA ILE A 159 5.74 5.81 7.16
C ILE A 159 5.97 5.80 8.67
N ASN A 160 6.69 4.81 9.18
CA ASN A 160 7.00 4.70 10.60
C ASN A 160 7.74 5.92 11.16
N ASP A 161 8.62 6.51 10.34
CA ASP A 161 9.40 7.69 10.69
C ASP A 161 8.64 9.01 10.40
N GLY A 162 7.40 8.94 9.89
CA GLY A 162 6.54 10.09 9.57
C GLY A 162 6.93 10.88 8.30
N THR A 163 8.14 10.65 7.77
CA THR A 163 8.66 11.38 6.60
C THR A 163 7.81 11.25 5.35
N LEU A 164 7.23 10.07 5.09
CA LEU A 164 6.39 9.86 3.90
C LEU A 164 5.04 10.57 4.03
N GLU A 165 4.47 10.61 5.23
CA GLU A 165 3.23 11.34 5.50
C GLU A 165 3.39 12.83 5.20
N THR A 166 4.47 13.45 5.66
CA THR A 166 4.76 14.87 5.39
C THR A 166 4.87 15.12 3.88
N GLN A 167 5.68 14.30 3.18
CA GLN A 167 5.88 14.45 1.73
C GLN A 167 4.58 14.31 0.93
N LEU A 168 3.75 13.31 1.26
CA LEU A 168 2.50 13.11 0.56
C LEU A 168 1.49 14.21 0.87
N THR A 169 1.48 14.73 2.09
CA THR A 169 0.62 15.86 2.50
C THR A 169 0.93 17.10 1.68
N GLU A 170 2.20 17.49 1.61
CA GLU A 170 2.64 18.63 0.78
C GLU A 170 2.27 18.44 -0.69
N LEU A 171 2.54 17.25 -1.25
CA LEU A 171 2.20 16.95 -2.64
C LEU A 171 0.69 17.00 -2.91
N THR A 172 -0.11 16.50 -1.97
CA THR A 172 -1.57 16.47 -2.08
C THR A 172 -2.14 17.89 -2.06
N GLU A 173 -1.62 18.77 -1.21
CA GLU A 173 -2.05 20.17 -1.16
C GLU A 173 -1.66 20.93 -2.43
N LEU A 174 -0.47 20.70 -2.98
CA LEU A 174 -0.06 21.26 -4.27
C LEU A 174 -0.99 20.80 -5.41
N CYS A 175 -1.27 19.50 -5.47
CA CYS A 175 -2.18 18.93 -6.48
C CYS A 175 -3.60 19.48 -6.33
N ARG A 176 -4.11 19.55 -5.10
CA ARG A 176 -5.43 20.10 -4.79
C ARG A 176 -5.52 21.56 -5.21
N ALA A 177 -4.57 22.39 -4.81
CA ALA A 177 -4.54 23.81 -5.16
C ALA A 177 -4.52 24.03 -6.68
N HIS A 178 -3.79 23.21 -7.43
CA HIS A 178 -3.85 23.26 -8.89
C HIS A 178 -5.23 22.86 -9.41
N ILE A 179 -5.79 21.73 -8.96
CA ILE A 179 -7.06 21.20 -9.46
C ILE A 179 -8.22 22.18 -9.21
N THR A 180 -8.25 22.84 -8.05
CA THR A 180 -9.32 23.79 -7.71
C THR A 180 -9.19 25.13 -8.42
N ASN A 181 -7.96 25.58 -8.71
CA ASN A 181 -7.71 26.90 -9.31
C ASN A 181 -7.54 26.88 -10.84
N CYS A 182 -7.25 25.72 -11.44
CA CYS A 182 -7.15 25.57 -12.89
C CYS A 182 -8.53 25.36 -13.51
N ALA A 183 -8.93 26.21 -14.46
CA ALA A 183 -10.23 26.15 -15.13
C ALA A 183 -10.49 24.81 -15.85
N LEU A 184 -9.45 24.18 -16.40
CA LEU A 184 -9.55 22.87 -17.08
C LEU A 184 -9.83 21.74 -16.09
N CYS A 185 -9.25 21.82 -14.89
CA CYS A 185 -9.40 20.81 -13.85
C CYS A 185 -10.71 21.00 -13.09
N SER A 186 -11.02 22.22 -12.67
CA SER A 186 -12.22 22.53 -11.90
C SER A 186 -13.49 22.30 -12.70
N GLY A 187 -13.46 22.51 -14.02
CA GLY A 187 -14.56 22.17 -14.94
C GLY A 187 -14.90 20.68 -15.01
N LYS A 188 -14.01 19.78 -14.53
CA LYS A 188 -14.24 18.33 -14.41
C LYS A 188 -14.68 17.90 -13.01
N GLY A 189 -14.87 18.86 -12.10
CA GLY A 189 -15.47 18.61 -10.80
C GLY A 189 -16.96 18.28 -10.91
N TYR A 190 -17.56 17.89 -9.79
CA TYR A 190 -18.95 17.43 -9.75
C TYR A 190 -19.79 18.36 -8.88
N LEU A 191 -21.08 18.49 -9.21
CA LEU A 191 -22.06 19.15 -8.36
C LEU A 191 -23.00 18.12 -7.77
N CYS A 192 -23.36 18.30 -6.50
CA CYS A 192 -24.31 17.40 -5.84
C CYS A 192 -25.75 17.71 -6.30
N GLU A 193 -26.38 16.78 -7.02
CA GLU A 193 -27.77 16.96 -7.52
C GLU A 193 -28.86 17.01 -6.43
N VAL A 194 -28.50 16.74 -5.18
CA VAL A 194 -29.46 16.65 -4.07
C VAL A 194 -29.63 18.00 -3.35
N CYS A 195 -28.60 18.84 -3.36
CA CYS A 195 -28.62 20.14 -2.71
C CYS A 195 -28.40 21.26 -3.74
N SER A 196 -28.87 22.46 -3.41
CA SER A 196 -28.60 23.67 -4.20
C SER A 196 -27.25 24.33 -3.85
N ASN A 197 -26.34 23.59 -3.23
CA ASN A 197 -24.99 24.07 -2.94
C ASN A 197 -24.14 23.97 -4.22
N ASN A 198 -23.53 25.08 -4.63
CA ASN A 198 -22.65 25.18 -5.80
C ASN A 198 -21.20 24.81 -5.50
N GLU A 199 -20.92 24.28 -4.32
CA GLU A 199 -19.63 23.68 -3.98
C GLU A 199 -19.29 22.55 -4.95
N ILE A 200 -18.11 22.65 -5.57
CA ILE A 200 -17.58 21.64 -6.48
C ILE A 200 -16.98 20.51 -5.64
N LEU A 201 -17.45 19.30 -5.89
CA LEU A 201 -16.98 18.07 -5.28
C LEU A 201 -15.97 17.37 -6.16
N TYR A 202 -14.96 16.79 -5.52
CA TYR A 202 -13.97 15.94 -6.14
C TYR A 202 -13.96 14.53 -5.52
N PRO A 203 -13.49 13.52 -6.26
CA PRO A 203 -13.38 12.14 -5.75
C PRO A 203 -12.50 11.97 -4.51
N PHE A 204 -11.57 12.89 -4.28
CA PHE A 204 -10.60 12.90 -3.19
C PHE A 204 -11.03 13.79 -2.00
N ASP A 205 -12.31 14.18 -1.94
CA ASP A 205 -12.85 14.95 -0.82
C ASP A 205 -13.45 14.03 0.26
N ASN A 206 -13.05 14.23 1.51
CA ASN A 206 -13.49 13.42 2.66
C ASN A 206 -15.02 13.37 2.84
N GLY A 207 -15.71 14.43 2.44
CA GLY A 207 -17.15 14.59 2.56
C GLY A 207 -17.95 14.13 1.33
N ALA A 208 -17.30 13.57 0.32
CA ALA A 208 -17.93 13.24 -0.96
C ALA A 208 -18.07 11.72 -1.15
N ILE A 209 -19.16 11.30 -1.80
CA ILE A 209 -19.45 9.90 -2.14
C ILE A 209 -19.66 9.80 -3.65
N MET A 210 -18.93 8.89 -4.29
CA MET A 210 -19.11 8.55 -5.69
C MET A 210 -20.09 7.40 -5.84
N CYS A 211 -21.04 7.52 -6.77
CA CYS A 211 -21.86 6.39 -7.17
C CYS A 211 -21.05 5.43 -8.06
N GLU A 212 -20.90 4.18 -7.64
CA GLU A 212 -20.14 3.15 -8.36
C GLU A 212 -20.69 2.79 -9.75
N LYS A 213 -21.96 3.12 -10.02
CA LYS A 213 -22.63 2.79 -11.29
C LYS A 213 -22.46 3.85 -12.38
N CYS A 214 -22.50 5.14 -11.99
CA CYS A 214 -22.54 6.25 -12.96
C CYS A 214 -21.52 7.35 -12.69
N ASN A 215 -20.68 7.18 -11.65
CA ASN A 215 -19.63 8.10 -11.21
C ASN A 215 -20.12 9.50 -10.80
N SER A 216 -21.42 9.72 -10.65
CA SER A 216 -21.94 10.96 -10.06
C SER A 216 -21.52 11.07 -8.60
N MET A 217 -21.13 12.27 -8.18
CA MET A 217 -20.75 12.58 -6.80
C MET A 217 -21.89 13.23 -6.02
N TYR A 218 -21.90 12.98 -4.72
CA TYR A 218 -22.83 13.57 -3.78
C TYR A 218 -22.11 13.90 -2.48
N HIS A 219 -22.54 14.92 -1.74
CA HIS A 219 -22.12 15.07 -0.35
C HIS A 219 -22.59 13.84 0.45
N ARG A 220 -21.77 13.37 1.39
CA ARG A 220 -22.07 12.22 2.26
C ARG A 220 -23.40 12.39 2.99
N GLY A 221 -23.64 13.59 3.54
CA GLY A 221 -24.91 13.92 4.21
C GLY A 221 -26.12 13.87 3.25
N CYS A 222 -25.96 14.36 2.02
CA CYS A 222 -26.99 14.33 0.99
C CYS A 222 -27.32 12.90 0.54
N TRP A 223 -26.29 12.07 0.35
CA TRP A 223 -26.42 10.66 -0.01
C TRP A 223 -27.20 9.87 1.05
N LEU A 224 -26.87 10.06 2.32
CA LEU A 224 -27.56 9.42 3.45
C LEU A 224 -29.02 9.89 3.56
N ARG A 225 -29.29 11.19 3.43
CA ARG A 225 -30.65 11.75 3.47
C ARG A 225 -31.56 11.18 2.38
N LYS A 226 -31.01 10.82 1.22
CA LYS A 226 -31.75 10.20 0.10
C LYS A 226 -31.72 8.68 0.12
N GLY A 227 -31.47 8.07 1.29
CA GLY A 227 -31.54 6.62 1.47
C GLY A 227 -30.52 5.86 0.63
N GLN A 228 -29.36 6.46 0.36
CA GLN A 228 -28.25 5.86 -0.39
C GLN A 228 -28.65 5.45 -1.83
N LYS A 229 -29.56 6.21 -2.45
CA LYS A 229 -29.99 6.00 -3.84
C LYS A 229 -29.43 7.09 -4.74
N CYS A 230 -28.82 6.68 -5.86
CA CYS A 230 -28.34 7.61 -6.87
C CYS A 230 -29.48 8.08 -7.78
N LEU A 231 -29.80 9.38 -7.72
CA LEU A 231 -30.86 9.99 -8.54
C LEU A 231 -30.59 9.88 -10.04
N LYS A 232 -29.32 10.04 -10.47
CA LYS A 232 -28.96 9.87 -11.89
C LYS A 232 -29.18 8.43 -12.37
N CYS A 233 -28.82 7.43 -11.56
CA CYS A 233 -29.06 6.02 -11.92
C CYS A 233 -30.55 5.70 -12.01
N LEU A 234 -31.38 6.26 -11.12
CA LEU A 234 -32.83 6.09 -11.20
C LEU A 234 -33.37 6.64 -12.53
N ARG A 235 -33.02 7.90 -12.88
CA ARG A 235 -33.41 8.51 -14.16
C ARG A 235 -32.91 7.72 -15.37
N LEU A 236 -31.69 7.19 -15.33
CA LEU A 236 -31.13 6.37 -16.40
C LEU A 236 -31.88 5.04 -16.55
N ASN A 237 -32.27 4.41 -15.45
CA ASN A 237 -33.03 3.16 -15.47
C ASN A 237 -34.45 3.38 -15.98
N GLU A 238 -35.14 4.43 -15.53
CA GLU A 238 -36.47 4.82 -16.02
C GLU A 238 -36.46 5.04 -17.55
N ARG A 239 -35.47 5.77 -18.06
CA ARG A 239 -35.30 5.98 -19.51
C ARG A 239 -35.09 4.67 -20.27
N LYS A 240 -34.30 3.74 -19.72
CA LYS A 240 -34.09 2.42 -20.33
C LYS A 240 -35.36 1.60 -20.39
N MET A 241 -36.22 1.67 -19.37
CA MET A 241 -37.49 0.93 -19.36
C MET A 241 -38.45 1.47 -20.44
N ILE A 242 -38.53 2.79 -20.58
CA ILE A 242 -39.36 3.44 -21.62
C ILE A 242 -38.91 3.04 -23.03
N THR A 243 -37.59 2.96 -23.28
CA THR A 243 -37.07 2.56 -24.60
C THR A 243 -37.26 1.09 -24.95
N VAL A 244 -37.51 0.22 -23.96
CA VAL A 244 -37.77 -1.22 -24.17
C VAL A 244 -39.27 -1.48 -24.40
N GLU A 245 -40.14 -0.59 -23.93
CA GLU A 245 -41.60 -0.70 -24.07
C GLU A 245 -42.15 -0.05 -25.36
N THR A 246 -41.32 0.65 -26.13
CA THR A 246 -41.67 1.14 -27.47
C THR A 246 -41.24 0.12 -28.55
N PRO A 247 -42.19 -0.51 -29.28
CA PRO A 247 -41.89 -1.47 -30.35
C PRO A 247 -41.19 -0.84 -31.57
#